data_AF-A0A924JCZ6-F1
#
_entry.id   AF-A0A924JCZ6-F1
#
_cell.length_a   1.000
_cell.length_b   1.000
_cell.length_c   1.000
_cell.angle_alpha   90.00
_cell.angle_beta   90.00
_cell.angle_gamma   90.00
#
_symmetry.space_group_name_H-M   'P 1'
#
loop_
_entity.id
_entity.type
_entity.pdbx_description
1 polymer ?
#
loop_
_entity_poly.entity_id
_entity_poly.type
_entity_poly.pdbx_seq_one_letter_code
_entity_poly.pdbx_strand_id
1 'polypeptide(L)'
;SIPEKADIRSLHEQELDTPFVLEPPVATNNPYAETVLTSRNTGVRLIVGQQTGPGKLNYLVCYTPSKRDSIAIEPLTANVDAFNNGEGLAILQSDEALIGSMWVRLD
;
A
#
# COMPACT_ATOMS: atom_id res chain seq x y z
N SER A 1 18.61 -2.86 13.94
CA SER A 1 17.64 -1.84 13.53
C SER A 1 16.30 -2.25 14.10
N ILE A 2 15.66 -1.43 14.93
CA ILE A 2 14.30 -1.72 15.38
C ILE A 2 13.42 -1.58 14.13
N PRO A 3 12.72 -2.62 13.65
CA PRO A 3 11.77 -2.43 12.58
C PRO A 3 10.74 -1.42 13.08
N GLU A 4 10.52 -0.38 12.30
CA GLU A 4 9.38 0.51 12.49
C GLU A 4 8.15 -0.35 12.76
N LYS A 5 7.45 -0.07 13.86
CA LYS A 5 6.40 -0.95 14.38
C LYS A 5 5.29 -1.04 13.33
N ALA A 6 5.18 -2.18 12.66
CA ALA A 6 4.11 -2.42 11.70
C ALA A 6 2.74 -2.11 12.33
N ASP A 7 1.91 -1.34 11.62
CA ASP A 7 0.53 -1.09 12.04
C ASP A 7 -0.29 -2.38 11.81
N ILE A 8 -0.59 -3.09 12.90
CA ILE A 8 -1.33 -4.35 12.85
C ILE A 8 -2.79 -4.07 13.15
N ARG A 9 -3.66 -4.41 12.19
CA ARG A 9 -5.12 -4.23 12.29
C ARG A 9 -5.87 -5.55 12.19
N SER A 10 -6.90 -5.72 13.02
CA SER A 10 -7.81 -6.87 12.98
C SER A 10 -9.00 -6.56 12.05
N LEU A 11 -9.15 -7.33 10.96
CA LEU A 11 -10.27 -7.13 10.01
C LEU A 11 -11.64 -7.57 10.54
N HIS A 12 -11.68 -8.35 11.63
CA HIS A 12 -12.95 -8.79 12.22
C HIS A 12 -13.75 -7.60 12.79
N GLU A 13 -13.06 -6.61 13.34
CA GLU A 13 -13.67 -5.50 14.09
C GLU A 13 -13.71 -4.20 13.28
N GLN A 14 -13.19 -4.21 12.06
CA GLN A 14 -12.99 -3.01 11.25
C GLN A 14 -13.53 -3.21 9.84
N GLU A 15 -14.28 -2.22 9.37
CA GLU A 15 -14.50 -2.00 7.94
C GLU A 15 -13.44 -0.99 7.48
N LEU A 16 -12.70 -1.36 6.43
CA LEU A 16 -11.73 -0.48 5.82
C LEU A 16 -12.36 0.18 4.60
N ASP A 17 -12.24 1.49 4.56
CA ASP A 17 -12.44 2.36 3.40
C ASP A 17 -11.50 3.53 3.62
N THR A 18 -10.20 3.22 3.65
CA THR A 18 -9.20 4.08 4.29
C THR A 18 -7.98 4.26 3.40
N PRO A 19 -7.65 5.50 3.03
CA PRO A 19 -6.36 5.82 2.43
C PRO A 19 -5.28 5.93 3.51
N PHE A 20 -4.09 5.42 3.18
CA PHE A 20 -2.89 5.47 3.97
C PHE A 20 -1.77 6.13 3.16
N VAL A 21 -0.99 6.97 3.82
CA VAL A 21 0.31 7.43 3.32
C VAL A 21 1.37 6.48 3.86
N LEU A 22 2.23 5.98 2.97
CA LEU A 22 3.29 5.06 3.34
C LEU A 22 4.61 5.81 3.50
N GLU A 23 5.26 5.62 4.64
CA GLU A 23 6.63 6.08 4.84
C GLU A 23 7.60 5.03 4.30
N PRO A 24 8.59 5.42 3.48
CA PRO A 24 9.61 4.50 3.03
C PRO A 24 10.44 4.03 4.23
N PRO A 25 10.70 2.72 4.39
CA PRO A 25 11.35 2.19 5.58
C PRO A 25 12.80 2.71 5.67
N VAL A 26 13.00 3.72 6.53
CA VAL A 26 14.25 4.49 6.69
C VAL A 26 15.47 3.60 6.97
N ALA A 27 15.25 2.42 7.54
CA ALA A 27 16.31 1.58 8.10
C ALA A 27 16.81 0.44 7.18
N THR A 28 16.22 0.23 5.99
CA THR A 28 16.36 -1.09 5.31
C THR A 28 17.05 -1.08 3.96
N ASN A 29 17.38 0.07 3.36
CA ASN A 29 17.76 0.19 1.94
C ASN A 29 16.75 -0.51 0.98
N ASN A 30 15.61 -0.97 1.47
CA ASN A 30 14.59 -1.65 0.71
C ASN A 30 13.58 -0.60 0.22
N PRO A 31 13.46 -0.37 -1.09
CA PRO A 31 12.55 0.64 -1.62
C PRO A 31 11.10 0.13 -1.68
N TYR A 32 10.71 -0.86 -0.89
CA TYR A 32 9.37 -1.44 -0.90
C TYR A 32 8.74 -1.34 0.49
N ALA A 33 7.47 -0.93 0.52
CA ALA A 33 6.59 -1.15 1.65
C ALA A 33 5.76 -2.43 1.39
N GLU A 34 5.50 -3.19 2.45
CA GLU A 34 4.73 -4.44 2.39
C GLU A 34 3.40 -4.30 3.14
N THR A 35 2.31 -4.68 2.47
CA THR A 35 1.01 -4.92 3.11
C THR A 35 0.80 -6.42 3.23
N VAL A 36 0.50 -6.89 4.44
CA VAL A 36 0.39 -8.33 4.74
C VAL A 36 -1.01 -8.68 5.22
N LEU A 37 -1.72 -9.52 4.46
CA LEU A 37 -2.97 -10.13 4.88
C LEU A 37 -2.68 -11.53 5.44
N THR A 38 -3.00 -11.76 6.71
CA THR A 38 -2.74 -13.03 7.40
C THR A 38 -4.04 -13.74 7.75
N SER A 39 -4.18 -15.00 7.32
CA SER A 39 -5.22 -15.89 7.80
C SER A 39 -4.77 -16.54 9.11
N ARG A 40 -5.40 -16.20 10.24
CA ARG A 40 -5.08 -16.83 11.54
C ARG A 40 -5.45 -18.32 11.60
N ASN A 41 -6.43 -18.74 10.80
CA ASN A 41 -6.91 -20.13 10.83
C ASN A 41 -5.97 -21.08 10.09
N THR A 42 -5.36 -20.63 9.00
CA THR A 42 -4.48 -21.47 8.16
C THR A 42 -3.00 -21.11 8.30
N GLY A 43 -2.68 -19.95 8.89
CA GLY A 43 -1.32 -19.40 8.95
C GLY A 43 -0.82 -18.79 7.64
N VAL A 44 -1.56 -18.94 6.54
CA VAL A 44 -1.21 -18.43 5.20
C VAL A 44 -1.15 -16.90 5.21
N ARG A 45 -0.16 -16.35 4.50
CA ARG A 45 0.07 -14.92 4.36
C ARG A 45 0.11 -14.52 2.89
N LEU A 46 -0.74 -13.57 2.50
CA LEU A 46 -0.63 -12.86 1.24
C LEU A 46 0.13 -11.56 1.49
N ILE A 47 1.21 -11.34 0.74
CA ILE A 47 2.09 -10.18 0.88
C ILE A 47 2.07 -9.41 -0.43
N VAL A 48 1.72 -8.13 -0.35
CA VAL A 48 1.78 -7.19 -1.47
C VAL A 48 2.90 -6.21 -1.21
N GLY A 49 3.94 -6.25 -2.03
CA GLY A 49 5.03 -5.29 -1.98
C GLY A 49 4.86 -4.22 -3.06
N GLN A 50 4.92 -2.96 -2.66
CA GLN A 50 4.84 -1.81 -3.56
C GLN A 50 6.08 -0.95 -3.43
N GLN A 51 6.65 -0.54 -4.57
CA GLN A 51 7.81 0.34 -4.57
C GLN A 51 7.41 1.71 -4.02
N THR A 52 8.14 2.21 -3.03
CA THR A 52 7.98 3.52 -2.41
C THR A 52 9.17 4.43 -2.74
N GLY A 53 9.02 5.72 -2.42
CA GLY A 53 9.96 6.78 -2.75
C GLY A 53 9.42 7.80 -3.76
N PRO A 54 10.17 8.87 -4.08
CA PRO A 54 9.70 9.94 -4.95
C PRO A 54 9.16 9.42 -6.30
N GLY A 55 7.92 9.80 -6.64
CA GLY A 55 7.25 9.37 -7.88
C GLY A 55 6.91 7.88 -7.94
N LYS A 56 6.78 7.20 -6.80
CA LYS A 56 6.41 5.79 -6.69
C LYS A 56 5.08 5.60 -5.97
N LEU A 57 4.75 4.36 -5.60
CA LEU A 57 3.48 3.99 -5.00
C LEU A 57 3.49 4.29 -3.50
N ASN A 58 3.44 5.57 -3.13
CA ASN A 58 3.53 6.02 -1.72
C ASN A 58 2.19 6.03 -0.98
N TYR A 59 1.11 5.61 -1.64
CA TYR A 59 -0.22 5.62 -1.08
C TYR A 59 -0.83 4.22 -1.18
N LEU A 60 -1.71 3.90 -0.26
CA LEU A 60 -2.42 2.63 -0.20
C LEU A 60 -3.86 2.89 0.17
N VAL A 61 -4.81 2.31 -0.55
CA VAL A 61 -6.18 2.16 -0.06
C VAL A 61 -6.41 0.70 0.28
N CYS A 62 -7.00 0.46 1.46
CA CYS A 62 -7.57 -0.83 1.79
C CYS A 62 -9.09 -0.68 1.88
N TYR A 63 -9.81 -1.53 1.15
CA TYR A 63 -11.27 -1.52 1.11
C TYR A 63 -11.85 -2.90 1.43
N THR A 64 -12.79 -2.96 2.37
CA THR A 64 -13.55 -4.17 2.67
C THR A 64 -15.02 -3.95 2.31
N PRO A 65 -15.57 -4.63 1.30
CA PRO A 65 -16.99 -4.54 0.99
C PRO A 65 -17.84 -5.04 2.16
N SER A 66 -19.08 -4.52 2.26
CA SER A 66 -20.03 -4.85 3.33
C SER A 66 -20.34 -6.35 3.47
N LYS A 67 -20.20 -7.12 2.38
CA LYS A 67 -20.35 -8.59 2.38
C LYS A 67 -19.21 -9.30 3.12
N ARG A 68 -18.04 -8.65 3.28
CA ARG A 68 -16.86 -9.09 4.05
C ARG A 68 -16.28 -10.45 3.63
N ASP A 69 -16.48 -10.85 2.38
CA ASP A 69 -15.91 -12.05 1.77
C ASP A 69 -14.67 -11.78 0.90
N SER A 70 -14.26 -10.51 0.80
CA SER A 70 -13.05 -10.08 0.12
C SER A 70 -12.48 -8.81 0.77
N ILE A 71 -11.27 -8.44 0.35
CA ILE A 71 -10.59 -7.19 0.68
C ILE A 71 -9.79 -6.75 -0.55
N ALA A 72 -9.82 -5.46 -0.85
CA ALA A 72 -8.93 -4.84 -1.82
C ALA A 72 -7.72 -4.24 -1.10
N ILE A 73 -6.54 -4.43 -1.69
CA ILE A 73 -5.28 -3.81 -1.30
C ILE A 73 -4.81 -3.08 -2.55
N GLU A 74 -4.84 -1.75 -2.50
CA GLU A 74 -4.72 -0.89 -3.69
C GLU A 74 -3.53 0.05 -3.54
N PRO A 75 -2.34 -0.35 -4.03
CA PRO A 75 -1.20 0.55 -4.16
C PRO A 75 -1.49 1.67 -5.15
N LEU A 76 -1.17 2.92 -4.78
CA LEU A 76 -1.50 4.11 -5.56
C LEU A 76 -0.28 5.01 -5.72
N THR A 77 -0.15 5.63 -6.90
CA THR A 77 0.90 6.61 -7.21
C THR A 77 0.62 8.00 -6.65
N ALA A 78 -0.65 8.32 -6.41
CA ALA A 78 -1.12 9.58 -5.87
C ALA A 78 -2.23 9.34 -4.83
N ASN A 79 -2.47 10.29 -3.93
CA ASN A 79 -3.52 10.12 -2.94
C ASN A 79 -4.92 10.22 -3.57
N VAL A 80 -5.94 9.82 -2.82
CA VAL A 80 -7.33 10.13 -3.15
C VAL A 80 -7.47 11.65 -3.30
N ASP A 81 -8.21 12.07 -4.33
CA ASP A 81 -8.44 13.48 -4.66
C ASP A 81 -7.19 14.28 -5.09
N ALA A 82 -6.17 13.61 -5.65
CA ALA A 82 -4.90 14.21 -6.07
C ALA A 82 -5.00 15.39 -7.03
N PHE A 83 -6.05 15.48 -7.85
CA PHE A 83 -6.24 16.64 -8.73
C PHE A 83 -6.57 17.93 -7.97
N ASN A 84 -7.14 17.82 -6.77
CA ASN A 84 -7.51 18.97 -5.93
C ASN A 84 -6.48 19.23 -4.83
N ASN A 85 -5.92 18.18 -4.21
CA ASN A 85 -4.95 18.34 -3.12
C ASN A 85 -3.47 18.31 -3.57
N GLY A 86 -3.18 17.82 -4.78
CA GLY A 86 -1.83 17.73 -5.35
C GLY A 86 -0.95 16.60 -4.78
N GLU A 87 -1.45 15.78 -3.86
CA GLU A 87 -0.66 14.78 -3.15
C GLU A 87 -0.28 13.61 -4.06
N GLY A 88 1.01 13.51 -4.37
CA GLY A 88 1.54 12.49 -5.28
C GLY A 88 1.13 12.68 -6.75
N LEU A 89 0.49 13.81 -7.09
CA LEU A 89 0.11 14.12 -8.46
C LEU A 89 1.36 14.25 -9.33
N ALA A 90 1.54 13.33 -10.28
CA ALA A 90 2.59 13.39 -11.28
C ALA A 90 2.10 14.18 -12.52
N ILE A 91 2.89 15.17 -12.95
CA ILE A 91 2.68 15.88 -14.20
C ILE A 91 3.83 15.48 -15.12
N LEU A 92 3.50 14.85 -16.26
CA LEU A 92 4.48 14.39 -17.24
C LEU A 92 4.49 15.33 -18.45
N GLN A 93 5.69 15.68 -18.92
CA GLN A 93 5.87 16.31 -20.23
C GLN A 93 5.74 15.28 -21.35
N SER A 94 5.74 15.75 -22.60
CA SER A 94 5.88 14.86 -23.76
C SER A 94 7.10 13.95 -23.57
N ASP A 95 6.93 12.67 -23.87
CA ASP A 95 7.96 11.62 -23.83
C ASP A 95 8.46 11.23 -22.43
N GLU A 96 7.90 11.80 -21.36
CA GLU A 96 8.16 11.34 -19.99
C GLU A 96 7.29 10.12 -19.62
N ALA A 97 7.82 9.28 -18.71
CA ALA A 97 7.13 8.11 -18.20
C ALA A 97 7.20 8.02 -16.68
N LEU A 98 6.08 7.66 -16.05
CA LEU A 98 6.03 7.28 -14.65
C LEU A 98 6.07 5.74 -14.57
N ILE A 99 7.06 5.20 -13.88
CA ILE A 99 7.27 3.75 -13.76
C ILE A 99 7.35 3.38 -12.29
N GLY A 100 6.54 2.41 -11.88
CA GLY A 100 6.57 1.81 -10.55
C GLY A 100 6.52 0.29 -10.65
N SER A 101 6.99 -0.37 -9.60
CA SER A 101 6.98 -1.83 -9.49
C SER A 101 6.15 -2.27 -8.30
N MET A 102 5.42 -3.38 -8.48
CA MET A 102 4.75 -4.08 -7.40
C MET A 102 4.87 -5.59 -7.61
N TRP A 103 4.70 -6.35 -6.53
CA TRP A 103 4.74 -7.80 -6.55
C TRP A 103 3.79 -8.38 -5.50
N VAL A 104 3.44 -9.64 -5.70
CA VAL A 104 2.60 -10.41 -4.77
C VAL A 104 3.29 -11.73 -4.46
N ARG A 105 3.28 -12.12 -3.19
CA ARG A 105 3.82 -13.40 -2.71
C ARG A 105 2.81 -14.07 -1.77
N LEU A 106 2.76 -15.39 -1.83
CA LEU A 106 2.02 -16.22 -0.89
C LEU A 106 3.03 -17.01 -0.06
N ASP A 107 2.97 -16.86 1.27
CA ASP A 107 3.76 -17.59 2.25
C ASP A 107 2.89 -18.55 3.07
#